data_AF-A0A963DRV8-F1
#
_entry.id   AF-A0A963DRV8-F1
#
_cell.length_a   1.000
_cell.length_b   1.000
_cell.length_c   1.000
_cell.angle_alpha   90.00
_cell.angle_beta   90.00
_cell.angle_gamma   90.00
#
_symmetry.space_group_name_H-M   'P 1'
#
loop_
_entity.id
_entity.type
_entity.pdbx_description
1 polymer ?
#
loop_
_entity_poly.entity_id
_entity_poly.type
_entity_poly.pdbx_seq_one_letter_code
_entity_poly.pdbx_strand_id
1 'polypeptide(L)'
;MILFNRLDRLRLIALLLWALPIAALLPLGAFWLWQTGMLYGWLAAMVACSAAGYGLQHWLLRKDRRLLADAATAPDSHWPPKADAAWEIIERLAGDVKPEDWPLNDGSRLWTLGQNTLDAVARYYHPAEARPLLELTVPHTLLIIERASHDMRAT
;
A
#
# COMPACT_ATOMS: atom_id res chain seq x y z
N MET A 1 -6.87 -50.88 0.61
CA MET A 1 -6.02 -49.78 1.14
C MET A 1 -4.58 -49.74 0.58
N ILE A 2 -4.15 -50.70 -0.27
CA ILE A 2 -2.76 -50.77 -0.79
C ILE A 2 -2.56 -50.02 -2.13
N LEU A 3 -3.65 -49.75 -2.87
CA LEU A 3 -3.58 -49.12 -4.21
C LEU A 3 -3.23 -47.62 -4.17
N PHE A 4 -3.71 -46.87 -3.16
CA PHE A 4 -3.46 -45.43 -3.03
C PHE A 4 -1.97 -45.11 -2.79
N ASN A 5 -1.25 -45.93 -2.02
CA ASN A 5 0.16 -45.70 -1.70
C ASN A 5 1.11 -45.93 -2.89
N ARG A 6 0.72 -46.77 -3.86
CA ARG A 6 1.48 -46.96 -5.12
C ARG A 6 1.29 -45.81 -6.10
N LEU A 7 0.08 -45.25 -6.18
CA LEU A 7 -0.22 -44.09 -7.03
C LEU A 7 0.51 -42.84 -6.54
N ASP A 8 0.62 -42.64 -5.23
CA ASP A 8 1.39 -41.53 -4.65
C ASP A 8 2.89 -41.68 -4.88
N ARG A 9 3.45 -42.89 -4.73
CA ARG A 9 4.85 -43.17 -5.06
C ARG A 9 5.14 -42.98 -6.55
N LEU A 10 4.26 -43.40 -7.45
CA LEU A 10 4.45 -43.18 -8.89
C LEU A 10 4.42 -41.70 -9.25
N ARG A 11 3.53 -40.92 -8.62
CA ARG A 11 3.46 -39.47 -8.80
C ARG A 11 4.72 -38.80 -8.27
N LEU A 12 5.21 -39.20 -7.10
CA LEU A 12 6.48 -38.73 -6.56
C LEU A 12 7.66 -39.08 -7.47
N ILE A 13 7.71 -40.30 -8.01
CA ILE A 13 8.75 -40.71 -8.96
C ILE A 13 8.64 -39.91 -10.26
N ALA A 14 7.45 -39.68 -10.79
CA ALA A 14 7.24 -38.86 -11.99
C ALA A 14 7.66 -37.40 -11.76
N LEU A 15 7.31 -36.84 -10.59
CA LEU A 15 7.70 -35.50 -10.19
C LEU A 15 9.22 -35.40 -9.99
N LEU A 16 9.83 -36.43 -9.42
CA LEU A 16 11.28 -36.54 -9.24
C LEU A 16 12.00 -36.67 -10.59
N LEU A 17 11.47 -37.48 -11.52
CA LEU A 17 12.04 -37.68 -12.86
C LEU A 17 11.93 -36.41 -13.71
N TRP A 18 10.85 -35.66 -13.54
CA TRP A 18 10.65 -34.36 -14.18
C TRP A 18 11.51 -33.26 -13.56
N ALA A 19 11.69 -33.27 -12.24
CA ALA A 19 12.58 -32.35 -11.53
C ALA A 19 14.06 -32.69 -11.70
N LEU A 20 14.40 -33.95 -12.01
CA LEU A 20 15.77 -34.47 -12.16
C LEU A 20 16.63 -33.64 -13.12
N PRO A 21 16.20 -33.31 -14.36
CA PRO A 21 17.02 -32.50 -15.26
C PRO A 21 17.27 -31.09 -14.72
N ILE A 22 16.29 -30.47 -14.05
CA ILE A 22 16.43 -29.14 -13.44
C ILE A 22 17.38 -29.20 -12.24
N ALA A 23 17.21 -30.22 -11.40
CA ALA A 23 18.04 -30.47 -10.23
C ALA A 23 19.47 -30.87 -10.58
N ALA A 24 19.70 -31.51 -11.74
CA ALA A 24 21.02 -31.83 -12.26
C ALA A 24 21.71 -30.61 -12.90
N LEU A 25 20.93 -29.69 -13.47
CA LEU A 25 21.46 -28.45 -14.05
C LEU A 25 22.12 -27.54 -13.01
N LEU A 26 21.57 -27.47 -11.80
CA LEU A 26 22.09 -26.64 -10.71
C LEU A 26 23.53 -27.02 -10.29
N PRO A 27 23.82 -28.28 -9.87
CA PRO A 27 25.17 -28.69 -9.48
C PRO A 27 26.11 -28.75 -10.68
N LEU A 28 25.63 -29.12 -11.88
CA LEU A 28 26.48 -29.16 -13.07
C LEU A 28 26.90 -27.74 -13.51
N GLY A 29 25.96 -26.79 -13.44
CA GLY A 29 26.24 -25.37 -13.65
C GLY A 29 27.22 -24.82 -12.61
N ALA A 30 27.00 -25.14 -11.33
CA ALA A 30 27.91 -24.73 -10.25
C ALA A 30 29.32 -25.36 -10.41
N PHE A 31 29.40 -26.63 -10.81
CA PHE A 31 30.67 -27.32 -11.06
C PHE A 31 31.42 -26.70 -12.24
N TRP A 32 30.72 -26.36 -13.31
CA TRP A 32 31.31 -25.69 -14.47
C TRP A 32 31.80 -24.27 -14.14
N LEU A 33 31.03 -23.53 -13.34
CA LEU A 33 31.41 -22.22 -12.79
C LEU A 33 32.63 -22.30 -11.86
N TRP A 34 32.79 -23.40 -11.13
CA TRP A 34 33.97 -23.67 -10.30
C TRP A 34 35.20 -24.00 -11.15
N GLN A 35 35.04 -24.82 -12.19
CA GLN A 35 36.12 -25.20 -13.09
C GLN A 35 36.65 -24.01 -13.90
N THR A 36 35.79 -23.04 -14.25
CA THR A 36 36.17 -21.81 -14.98
C THR A 36 36.69 -20.69 -14.06
N GLY A 37 36.68 -20.88 -12.73
CA GLY A 37 37.08 -19.85 -11.76
C GLY A 37 36.12 -18.65 -11.68
N MET A 38 34.98 -18.70 -12.38
CA MET A 38 34.05 -17.57 -12.54
C MET A 38 32.95 -17.55 -11.47
N LEU A 39 32.97 -18.49 -10.52
CA LEU A 39 32.04 -18.55 -9.38
C LEU A 39 31.98 -17.23 -8.61
N TYR A 40 33.12 -16.61 -8.32
CA TYR A 40 33.15 -15.33 -7.60
C TYR A 40 32.51 -14.20 -8.43
N GLY A 41 32.73 -14.18 -9.74
CA GLY A 41 32.09 -13.22 -10.65
C GLY A 41 30.58 -13.42 -10.73
N TRP A 42 30.11 -14.67 -10.73
CA TRP A 42 28.69 -15.00 -10.73
C TRP A 42 28.01 -14.66 -9.40
N LEU A 43 28.67 -14.95 -8.26
CA LEU A 43 28.21 -14.51 -6.94
C LEU A 43 28.16 -12.99 -6.84
N ALA A 44 29.18 -12.29 -7.33
CA ALA A 44 29.19 -10.83 -7.38
C ALA A 44 28.06 -10.28 -8.26
N ALA A 45 27.79 -10.90 -9.41
CA ALA A 45 26.67 -10.52 -10.28
C ALA A 45 25.31 -10.75 -9.60
N MET A 46 25.12 -11.86 -8.89
CA MET A 46 23.91 -12.14 -8.09
C MET A 46 23.69 -11.09 -7.01
N VAL A 47 24.74 -10.74 -6.27
CA VAL A 47 24.69 -9.69 -5.24
C VAL A 47 24.40 -8.34 -5.86
N ALA A 48 25.08 -7.99 -6.96
CA ALA A 48 24.87 -6.73 -7.66
C ALA A 48 23.43 -6.63 -8.20
N CYS A 49 22.88 -7.70 -8.76
CA CYS A 49 21.51 -7.73 -9.27
C CYS A 49 20.48 -7.62 -8.13
N SER A 50 20.72 -8.31 -7.03
CA SER A 50 19.87 -8.22 -5.83
C SER A 50 19.93 -6.82 -5.20
N ALA A 51 21.12 -6.23 -5.10
CA ALA A 51 21.33 -4.88 -4.60
C ALA A 51 20.69 -3.84 -5.53
N ALA A 52 20.78 -4.02 -6.85
CA ALA A 52 20.12 -3.19 -7.83
C ALA A 52 18.59 -3.29 -7.71
N GLY A 53 18.05 -4.49 -7.55
CA GLY A 53 16.61 -4.71 -7.33
C GLY A 53 16.12 -4.05 -6.05
N TYR A 54 16.83 -4.27 -4.93
CA TYR A 54 16.49 -3.65 -3.65
C TYR A 54 16.64 -2.13 -3.68
N GLY A 55 17.71 -1.62 -4.31
CA GLY A 55 17.93 -0.19 -4.50
C GLY A 55 16.86 0.45 -5.36
N LEU A 56 16.45 -0.21 -6.44
CA LEU A 56 15.35 0.22 -7.30
C LEU A 56 14.04 0.27 -6.52
N GLN A 57 13.73 -0.78 -5.77
CA GLN A 57 12.54 -0.83 -4.92
C GLN A 57 12.55 0.30 -3.87
N HIS A 58 13.69 0.55 -3.22
CA HIS A 58 13.84 1.65 -2.28
C HIS A 58 13.70 3.02 -2.95
N TRP A 59 14.20 3.16 -4.18
CA TRP A 59 14.07 4.39 -4.95
C TRP A 59 12.62 4.64 -5.39
N LEU A 60 11.89 3.62 -5.82
CA LEU A 60 10.46 3.73 -6.15
C LEU A 60 9.66 4.17 -4.93
N LEU A 61 9.85 3.53 -3.77
CA LEU A 61 9.15 3.91 -2.54
C LEU A 61 9.42 5.36 -2.14
N ARG A 62 10.65 5.84 -2.32
CA ARG A 62 10.99 7.26 -2.09
C ARG A 62 10.30 8.18 -3.10
N LYS A 63 10.26 7.78 -4.38
CA LYS A 63 9.59 8.55 -5.43
C LYS A 63 8.08 8.63 -5.17
N ASP A 64 7.44 7.52 -4.82
CA ASP A 64 6.01 7.47 -4.51
C ASP A 64 5.67 8.37 -3.33
N ARG A 65 6.46 8.29 -2.23
CA ARG A 65 6.29 9.20 -1.09
C ARG A 65 6.46 10.67 -1.47
N ARG A 66 7.39 10.98 -2.35
CA ARG A 66 7.60 12.35 -2.83
C ARG A 66 6.44 12.83 -3.69
N LEU A 67 5.94 11.99 -4.60
CA LEU A 67 4.76 12.31 -5.40
C LEU A 67 3.52 12.54 -4.53
N LEU A 68 3.34 11.75 -3.48
CA LEU A 68 2.26 11.94 -2.51
C LEU A 68 2.43 13.24 -1.70
N ALA A 69 3.65 13.59 -1.31
CA ALA A 69 3.93 14.87 -0.65
C ALA A 69 3.73 16.07 -1.58
N ASP A 70 4.10 15.94 -2.86
CA ASP A 70 3.89 16.97 -3.88
C ASP A 70 2.39 17.12 -4.23
N ALA A 71 1.59 16.07 -4.05
CA ALA A 71 0.13 16.07 -4.20
C ALA A 71 -0.63 16.46 -2.92
N ALA A 72 0.05 17.05 -1.93
CA ALA A 72 -0.59 17.50 -0.70
C ALA A 72 -1.71 18.50 -0.99
N THR A 73 -2.90 18.23 -0.44
CA THR A 73 -4.06 19.08 -0.60
C THR A 73 -3.83 20.41 0.14
N ALA A 74 -4.00 21.52 -0.55
CA ALA A 74 -3.94 22.86 0.05
C ALA A 74 -5.36 23.42 0.25
N PRO A 75 -5.57 24.33 1.23
CA PRO A 75 -6.84 25.04 1.36
C PRO A 75 -7.09 25.89 0.11
N ASP A 76 -8.32 25.90 -0.39
CA ASP A 76 -8.71 26.70 -1.56
C ASP A 76 -8.73 28.19 -1.17
N SER A 77 -8.13 29.04 -2.01
CA SER A 77 -8.06 30.48 -1.79
C SER A 77 -9.42 31.19 -1.81
N HIS A 78 -10.47 30.55 -2.32
CA HIS A 78 -11.83 31.09 -2.37
C HIS A 78 -12.70 30.72 -1.16
N TRP A 79 -12.15 30.00 -0.19
CA TRP A 79 -12.92 29.59 0.98
C TRP A 79 -13.28 30.77 1.91
N PRO A 80 -14.44 30.69 2.58
CA PRO A 80 -14.81 31.68 3.59
C PRO A 80 -13.88 31.57 4.81
N PRO A 81 -13.60 32.67 5.54
CA PRO A 81 -12.66 32.67 6.67
C PRO A 81 -12.98 31.65 7.78
N LYS A 82 -14.25 31.25 7.92
CA LYS A 82 -14.66 30.23 8.88
C LYS A 82 -14.11 28.83 8.52
N ALA A 83 -13.87 28.56 7.23
CA ALA A 83 -13.33 27.29 6.74
C ALA A 83 -11.83 27.15 7.00
N ASP A 84 -11.07 28.24 7.10
CA ASP A 84 -9.63 28.18 7.47
C ASP A 84 -9.43 27.55 8.84
N ALA A 85 -10.27 27.91 9.81
CA ALA A 85 -10.25 27.31 11.14
C ALA A 85 -10.72 25.84 11.14
N ALA A 86 -11.61 25.45 10.23
CA ALA A 86 -11.97 24.03 10.05
C ALA A 86 -10.81 23.24 9.41
N TRP A 87 -10.08 23.87 8.49
CA TRP A 87 -8.88 23.32 7.86
C TRP A 87 -7.77 23.07 8.89
N GLU A 88 -7.50 24.02 9.79
CA GLU A 88 -6.52 23.83 10.87
C GLU A 88 -6.85 22.64 11.79
N ILE A 89 -8.13 22.36 12.03
CA ILE A 89 -8.57 21.20 12.82
C ILE A 89 -8.21 19.89 12.09
N ILE A 90 -8.43 19.84 10.78
CA ILE A 90 -8.09 18.67 9.95
C ILE A 90 -6.58 18.50 9.86
N GLU A 91 -5.82 19.58 9.70
CA GLU A 91 -4.35 19.53 9.63
C GLU A 91 -3.74 18.99 10.92
N ARG A 92 -4.27 19.38 12.08
CA ARG A 92 -3.87 18.81 13.38
C ARG A 92 -4.21 17.33 13.47
N LEU A 93 -5.43 16.95 13.08
CA LEU A 93 -5.85 15.56 13.09
C LEU A 93 -4.98 14.70 12.16
N ALA A 94 -4.63 15.20 10.97
CA ALA A 94 -3.75 14.53 10.03
C ALA A 94 -2.32 14.38 10.57
N GLY A 95 -1.80 15.40 11.26
CA GLY A 95 -0.48 15.36 11.91
C GLY A 95 -0.37 14.33 13.04
N ASP A 96 -1.46 14.08 13.76
CA ASP A 96 -1.52 13.09 14.85
C ASP A 96 -1.74 11.65 14.36
N VAL A 97 -2.17 11.47 13.10
CA VAL A 97 -2.47 10.16 12.51
C VAL A 97 -1.19 9.49 11.99
N LYS A 98 -0.93 8.27 12.48
CA LYS A 98 0.17 7.42 12.02
C LYS A 98 -0.33 6.43 10.97
N PRO A 99 0.23 6.41 9.75
CA PRO A 99 -0.20 5.48 8.69
C PRO A 99 -0.17 4.00 9.10
N GLU A 100 0.71 3.61 10.03
CA GLU A 100 0.82 2.23 10.52
C GLU A 100 -0.40 1.76 11.31
N ASP A 101 -1.12 2.69 11.96
CA ASP A 101 -2.30 2.38 12.78
C ASP A 101 -3.57 2.19 11.93
N TRP A 102 -3.55 2.64 10.67
CA TRP A 102 -4.67 2.67 9.73
C TRP A 102 -4.35 1.92 8.42
N PRO A 103 -4.22 0.59 8.46
CA PRO A 103 -3.84 -0.18 7.28
C PRO A 103 -4.97 -0.20 6.25
N LEU A 104 -4.62 -0.09 4.96
CA LEU A 104 -5.58 -0.01 3.85
C LEU A 104 -6.46 -1.26 3.69
N ASN A 105 -6.06 -2.40 4.28
CA ASN A 105 -6.83 -3.64 4.27
C ASN A 105 -7.91 -3.70 5.36
N ASP A 106 -7.92 -2.77 6.32
CA ASP A 106 -8.91 -2.69 7.39
C ASP A 106 -9.91 -1.57 7.11
N GLY A 107 -10.92 -1.90 6.31
CA GLY A 107 -11.98 -0.96 5.96
C GLY A 107 -12.76 -0.43 7.16
N SER A 108 -12.83 -1.19 8.26
CA SER A 108 -13.55 -0.78 9.47
C SER A 108 -12.83 0.36 10.19
N ARG A 109 -11.50 0.27 10.30
CA ARG A 109 -10.67 1.34 10.84
C ARG A 109 -10.72 2.59 9.96
N LEU A 110 -10.55 2.44 8.64
CA LEU A 110 -10.64 3.58 7.73
C LEU A 110 -11.99 4.29 7.83
N TRP A 111 -13.08 3.54 7.99
CA TRP A 111 -14.40 4.10 8.21
C TRP A 111 -14.48 4.90 9.52
N THR A 112 -13.94 4.37 10.63
CA THR A 112 -13.86 5.11 11.90
C THR A 112 -13.03 6.38 11.79
N LEU A 113 -11.91 6.35 11.06
CA LEU A 113 -11.10 7.54 10.80
C LEU A 113 -11.92 8.61 10.07
N GLY A 114 -12.60 8.23 8.99
CA GLY A 114 -13.49 9.13 8.24
C GLY A 114 -14.61 9.71 9.10
N GLN A 115 -15.26 8.90 9.93
CA GLN A 115 -16.27 9.37 10.87
C GLN A 115 -15.72 10.38 11.87
N ASN A 116 -14.56 10.10 12.47
CA ASN A 116 -13.92 10.99 13.44
C ASN A 116 -13.56 12.34 12.81
N THR A 117 -13.05 12.34 11.58
CA THR A 117 -12.75 13.56 10.84
C THR A 117 -14.01 14.37 10.54
N LEU A 118 -15.07 13.73 10.05
CA LEU A 118 -16.35 14.39 9.76
C LEU A 118 -16.98 14.98 11.03
N ASP A 119 -16.94 14.24 12.12
CA ASP A 119 -17.50 14.63 13.41
C ASP A 119 -16.74 15.81 14.04
N ALA A 120 -15.41 15.87 13.91
CA ALA A 120 -14.61 17.01 14.34
C ALA A 120 -14.99 18.31 13.60
N VAL A 121 -15.16 18.24 12.28
CA VAL A 121 -15.59 19.38 11.46
C VAL A 121 -17.04 19.76 11.77
N ALA A 122 -17.94 18.79 11.89
CA ALA A 122 -19.35 19.04 12.18
C ALA A 122 -19.54 19.74 13.54
N ARG A 123 -18.82 19.31 14.59
CA ARG A 123 -18.82 19.99 15.90
C ARG A 123 -18.36 21.44 15.83
N TYR A 124 -17.40 21.74 14.96
CA TYR A 124 -16.94 23.11 14.77
C TYR A 124 -18.03 24.01 14.15
N TYR A 125 -18.82 23.49 13.20
CA TYR A 125 -19.90 24.25 12.58
C TYR A 125 -21.20 24.29 13.41
N HIS A 126 -21.52 23.22 14.14
CA HIS A 126 -22.74 23.06 14.94
C HIS A 126 -22.41 22.67 16.41
N PRO A 127 -21.78 23.56 17.20
CA PRO A 127 -21.31 23.23 18.55
C PRO A 127 -22.42 23.03 19.58
N ALA A 128 -23.62 23.57 19.32
CA ALA A 128 -24.76 23.50 20.23
C ALA A 128 -25.61 22.24 20.06
N GLU A 129 -25.37 21.45 19.01
CA GLU A 129 -26.20 20.31 18.64
C GLU A 129 -25.64 18.99 19.19
N ALA A 130 -26.52 18.14 19.71
CA ALA A 130 -26.13 16.84 20.25
C ALA A 130 -25.66 15.85 19.16
N ARG A 131 -26.11 16.06 17.90
CA ARG A 131 -25.72 15.24 16.74
C ARG A 131 -25.40 16.14 15.54
N PRO A 132 -24.23 16.82 15.55
CA PRO A 132 -23.84 17.81 14.54
C PRO A 132 -23.89 17.30 13.10
N LEU A 133 -23.59 16.02 12.88
CA LEU A 133 -23.60 15.40 11.56
C LEU A 133 -25.00 15.26 10.93
N LEU A 134 -26.06 15.21 11.75
CA LEU A 134 -27.43 15.04 11.26
C LEU A 134 -28.08 16.36 10.82
N GLU A 135 -27.46 17.49 11.12
CA GLU A 135 -27.88 18.81 10.64
C GLU A 135 -27.54 19.03 9.16
N LEU A 136 -26.66 18.18 8.59
CA LEU A 136 -26.35 18.20 7.17
C LEU A 136 -27.49 17.56 6.38
N THR A 137 -28.10 18.34 5.51
CA THR A 137 -29.12 17.82 4.58
C THR A 137 -28.50 16.85 3.56
N VAL A 138 -29.28 15.83 3.17
CA VAL A 138 -28.84 14.83 2.17
C VAL A 138 -28.29 15.45 0.88
N PRO A 139 -28.91 16.49 0.28
CA PRO A 139 -28.36 17.12 -0.93
C PRO A 139 -26.96 17.73 -0.72
N HIS A 140 -26.71 18.34 0.44
CA HIS A 140 -25.40 18.92 0.76
C HIS A 140 -24.34 17.83 0.91
N THR A 141 -24.68 16.71 1.57
CA THR A 141 -23.78 15.57 1.69
C THR A 141 -23.40 15.00 0.33
N LEU A 142 -24.38 14.84 -0.57
CA LEU A 142 -24.13 14.35 -1.92
C LEU A 142 -23.26 15.32 -2.73
N LEU A 143 -23.44 16.63 -2.57
CA LEU A 143 -22.62 17.64 -3.23
C LEU A 143 -21.17 17.61 -2.72
N ILE A 144 -20.95 17.41 -1.42
CA ILE A 144 -19.60 17.24 -0.85
C ILE A 144 -18.93 15.98 -1.43
N ILE A 145 -19.67 14.86 -1.52
CA ILE A 145 -19.14 13.61 -2.09
C ILE A 145 -18.83 13.76 -3.58
N GLU A 146 -19.70 14.44 -4.34
CA GLU A 146 -19.47 14.74 -5.76
C GLU A 146 -18.20 15.55 -5.93
N ARG A 147 -18.05 16.63 -5.16
CA ARG A 147 -16.87 17.50 -5.24
C ARG A 147 -15.59 16.77 -4.87
N ALA A 148 -15.61 16.00 -3.78
CA ALA A 148 -14.47 15.18 -3.38
C ALA A 148 -14.10 14.15 -4.46
N SER A 149 -15.11 13.51 -5.07
CA SER A 149 -14.89 12.54 -6.16
C SER A 149 -14.37 13.19 -7.44
N HIS A 150 -14.77 14.43 -7.72
CA HIS A 150 -14.24 15.22 -8.83
C HIS A 150 -12.77 15.55 -8.58
N ASP A 151 -12.43 16.06 -7.40
CA ASP A 151 -11.06 16.46 -7.06
C ASP A 151 -10.10 15.26 -7.04
N MET A 152 -10.55 14.09 -6.55
CA MET A 152 -9.80 12.83 -6.63
C MET A 152 -9.52 12.36 -8.05
N ARG A 153 -10.36 12.73 -9.04
CA ARG A 153 -10.15 12.39 -10.46
C ARG A 153 -9.22 13.36 -11.17
N ALA A 154 -9.15 14.59 -10.67
CA ALA A 154 -8.31 15.64 -11.25
C ALA A 154 -6.86 15.58 -10.73
N THR A 155 -6.61 14.79 -9.68
CA THR A 155 -5.29 14.51 -9.08
C THR A 155 -4.63 13.31 -9.76
#